data_AF-A0A6V8MDW6-F1
#
_entry.id   AF-A0A6V8MDW6-F1
#
_cell.length_a   1.000
_cell.length_b   1.000
_cell.length_c   1.000
_cell.angle_alpha   90.00
_cell.angle_beta   90.00
_cell.angle_gamma   90.00
#
_symmetry.space_group_name_H-M   'P 1'
#
loop_
_entity.id
_entity.type
_entity.pdbx_description
1 polymer ?
#
loop_
_entity_poly.entity_id
_entity_poly.type
_entity_poly.pdbx_seq_one_letter_code
_entity_poly.pdbx_strand_id
1 'polypeptide(L)'
;MKPVRLSLVALFLLCSARIGFAAEVSVESIQAQRPNLANAYRLSLKAHEKVVAAEKADQWDAEGHAERAKALLEQASEELRQAARAGKNAR
;
A
#
# COMPACT_ATOMS: atom_id res chain seq x y z
N MET A 1 28.74 -29.16 30.66
CA MET A 1 27.54 -29.62 29.91
C MET A 1 26.50 -28.51 29.94
N LYS A 2 26.14 -27.99 28.75
CA LYS A 2 24.91 -27.27 28.27
C LYS A 2 23.96 -26.53 29.27
N PRO A 3 23.24 -25.46 28.88
CA PRO A 3 23.48 -24.46 27.82
C PRO A 3 23.11 -23.00 28.23
N VAL A 4 24.03 -22.04 28.11
CA VAL A 4 23.76 -20.58 28.28
C VAL A 4 23.14 -19.94 27.01
N ARG A 5 22.63 -20.74 26.06
CA ARG A 5 22.15 -20.28 24.75
C ARG A 5 20.63 -20.21 24.61
N LEU A 6 19.88 -20.17 25.70
CA LEU A 6 18.41 -20.14 25.65
C LEU A 6 17.80 -18.75 25.90
N SER A 7 18.60 -17.74 26.28
CA SER A 7 18.07 -16.43 26.67
C SER A 7 18.13 -15.35 25.59
N LEU A 8 18.91 -15.55 24.51
CA LEU A 8 19.08 -14.53 23.47
C LEU A 8 18.04 -14.58 22.33
N VAL A 9 17.30 -15.69 22.18
CA VAL A 9 16.31 -15.86 21.10
C VAL A 9 14.92 -15.34 21.50
N ALA A 10 14.62 -15.27 22.80
CA ALA A 10 13.30 -14.85 23.28
C ALA A 10 13.06 -13.32 23.25
N LEU A 11 14.12 -12.50 23.17
CA LEU A 11 14.00 -11.05 23.21
C LEU A 11 13.74 -10.40 21.83
N PHE A 12 13.94 -11.14 20.74
CA PHE A 12 13.71 -10.62 19.38
C PHE A 12 12.29 -10.83 18.86
N LEU A 13 11.45 -11.59 19.56
CA LEU A 13 10.14 -12.04 19.05
C LEU A 13 8.93 -11.22 19.54
N LEU A 14 9.14 -10.11 20.25
CA LEU A 14 8.07 -9.44 21.02
C LEU A 14 7.65 -8.04 20.52
N CYS A 15 8.17 -7.52 19.40
CA CYS A 15 7.91 -6.12 19.01
C CYS A 15 7.33 -5.85 17.61
N SER A 16 7.07 -6.85 16.75
CA SER A 16 6.59 -6.58 15.37
C SER A 16 5.07 -6.70 15.16
N ALA A 17 4.26 -6.86 16.20
CA ALA A 17 2.81 -6.93 16.06
C ALA A 17 2.13 -5.57 16.36
N ARG A 18 2.33 -4.58 15.48
CA ARG A 18 1.46 -3.40 15.38
C ARG A 18 0.40 -3.68 14.32
N ILE A 19 -0.56 -4.54 14.62
CA ILE A 19 -1.77 -4.66 13.79
C ILE A 19 -2.68 -3.50 14.18
N GLY A 20 -2.45 -2.34 13.56
CA GLY A 20 -3.44 -1.28 13.53
C GLY A 20 -4.55 -1.71 12.58
N PHE A 21 -5.71 -2.09 13.12
CA PHE A 21 -6.93 -2.20 12.33
C PHE A 21 -7.33 -0.79 11.88
N ALA A 22 -6.81 -0.36 10.73
CA ALA A 22 -7.25 0.87 10.09
C ALA A 22 -8.69 0.64 9.61
N ALA A 23 -9.66 1.29 10.27
CA ALA A 23 -11.06 1.33 9.84
C ALA A 23 -11.12 1.51 8.31
N GLU A 24 -11.91 0.70 7.62
CA GLU A 24 -12.03 0.72 6.17
C GLU A 24 -12.73 2.03 5.75
N VAL A 25 -11.94 3.09 5.57
CA VAL A 25 -12.40 4.38 5.11
C VAL A 25 -12.71 4.21 3.62
N SER A 26 -14.01 4.13 3.29
CA SER A 26 -14.46 4.03 1.91
C SER A 26 -14.00 5.27 1.12
N VAL A 27 -13.71 5.06 -0.16
CA VAL A 27 -13.25 6.09 -1.11
C VAL A 27 -14.20 7.30 -1.12
N GLU A 28 -15.50 7.09 -0.91
CA GLU A 28 -16.51 8.15 -0.82
C GLU A 28 -16.22 9.16 0.30
N SER A 29 -15.67 8.71 1.42
CA SER A 29 -15.37 9.60 2.54
C SER A 29 -14.08 10.43 2.34
N ILE A 30 -13.19 10.00 1.42
CA ILE A 30 -12.03 10.78 0.96
C ILE A 30 -12.51 11.85 -0.03
N GLN A 31 -13.46 11.49 -0.88
CA GLN A 31 -14.01 12.33 -1.95
C GLN A 31 -14.70 13.60 -1.43
N ALA A 32 -15.37 13.53 -0.28
CA ALA A 32 -16.08 14.68 0.30
C ALA A 32 -15.16 15.76 0.91
N GLN A 33 -13.97 15.39 1.42
CA GLN A 33 -13.08 16.31 2.14
C GLN A 33 -11.81 16.69 1.37
N ARG A 34 -11.32 15.82 0.49
CA ARG A 34 -10.04 15.98 -0.20
C ARG A 34 -10.18 15.54 -1.68
N PRO A 35 -10.94 16.29 -2.51
CA PRO A 35 -11.30 15.87 -3.85
C PRO A 35 -10.09 15.59 -4.75
N ASN A 36 -9.01 16.39 -4.63
CA ASN A 36 -7.80 16.18 -5.42
C ASN A 36 -7.06 14.89 -5.06
N LEU A 37 -7.02 14.51 -3.76
CA LEU A 37 -6.43 13.23 -3.34
C LEU A 37 -7.30 12.05 -3.77
N ALA A 38 -8.63 12.18 -3.70
CA ALA A 38 -9.56 11.17 -4.21
C ALA A 38 -9.37 10.95 -5.73
N ASN A 39 -9.21 12.04 -6.48
CA ASN A 39 -8.96 12.00 -7.92
C ASN A 39 -7.61 11.34 -8.24
N ALA A 40 -6.53 11.72 -7.54
CA ALA A 40 -5.22 11.11 -7.70
C ALA A 40 -5.27 9.61 -7.43
N TYR A 41 -5.93 9.19 -6.35
CA TYR A 41 -6.11 7.78 -6.00
C TYR A 41 -6.84 6.99 -7.11
N ARG A 42 -7.95 7.53 -7.63
CA ARG A 42 -8.68 6.91 -8.75
C ARG A 42 -7.84 6.81 -10.02
N LEU A 43 -7.03 7.83 -10.30
CA LEU A 43 -6.13 7.82 -11.46
C LEU A 43 -5.04 6.76 -11.32
N SER A 44 -4.47 6.59 -10.13
CA SER A 44 -3.49 5.53 -9.86
C SER A 44 -4.09 4.13 -10.03
N LEU A 45 -5.30 3.88 -9.53
CA LEU A 45 -6.01 2.62 -9.78
C LEU A 45 -6.26 2.37 -11.27
N LYS A 46 -6.76 3.38 -11.98
CA LYS A 46 -7.01 3.28 -13.41
C LYS A 46 -5.73 3.01 -14.20
N ALA A 47 -4.62 3.65 -13.82
CA ALA A 47 -3.32 3.38 -14.44
C ALA A 47 -2.87 1.93 -14.19
N HIS A 48 -3.03 1.42 -12.96
CA HIS A 48 -2.71 0.04 -12.62
C HIS A 48 -3.49 -0.96 -13.48
N GLU A 49 -4.80 -0.78 -13.63
CA GLU A 49 -5.64 -1.60 -14.51
C GLU A 49 -5.16 -1.58 -15.97
N LYS A 50 -4.68 -0.43 -16.45
CA LYS A 50 -4.14 -0.31 -17.81
C LYS A 50 -2.81 -1.05 -17.97
N VAL A 51 -1.94 -1.05 -16.97
CA VAL A 51 -0.71 -1.85 -16.98
C VAL A 51 -1.05 -3.34 -16.99
N VAL A 52 -1.98 -3.80 -16.16
CA VAL A 52 -2.46 -5.20 -16.16
C VAL A 52 -3.03 -5.60 -17.52
N ALA A 53 -3.82 -4.72 -18.15
CA ALA A 53 -4.37 -4.98 -19.48
C ALA A 53 -3.26 -5.04 -20.56
N ALA A 54 -2.24 -4.18 -20.47
CA ALA A 54 -1.10 -4.18 -21.37
C ALA A 54 -0.29 -5.47 -21.27
N GLU A 55 -0.04 -5.97 -20.04
CA GLU A 55 0.64 -7.26 -19.83
C GLU A 55 -0.17 -8.43 -20.39
N LYS A 56 -1.49 -8.44 -20.20
CA LYS A 56 -2.38 -9.51 -20.71
C LYS A 56 -2.53 -9.52 -22.23
N ALA A 57 -2.24 -8.42 -22.91
CA ALA A 57 -2.40 -8.30 -24.36
C ALA A 57 -1.28 -9.01 -25.16
N ASP A 58 -0.31 -9.63 -24.49
CA ASP A 58 0.68 -10.58 -25.04
C ASP A 58 1.55 -10.05 -26.21
N GLN A 59 1.70 -8.72 -26.30
CA GLN A 59 2.55 -8.05 -27.31
C GLN A 59 3.56 -7.08 -26.70
N TRP A 60 3.72 -7.08 -25.39
CA TRP A 60 4.59 -6.13 -24.70
C TRP A 60 5.55 -6.86 -23.77
N ASP A 61 6.76 -7.10 -24.27
CA ASP A 61 7.90 -7.38 -23.38
C ASP A 61 8.30 -6.08 -22.71
N ALA A 62 7.84 -5.89 -21.47
CA ALA A 62 8.17 -4.73 -20.68
C ALA A 62 9.43 -4.96 -19.82
N GLU A 63 10.20 -6.04 -20.03
CA GLU A 63 11.45 -6.33 -19.29
C GLU A 63 11.29 -6.23 -17.75
N GLY A 64 10.12 -6.60 -17.21
CA GLY A 64 9.79 -6.45 -15.78
C GLY A 64 9.40 -5.04 -15.32
N HIS A 65 9.44 -4.03 -16.19
CA HIS A 65 8.95 -2.69 -15.89
C HIS A 65 7.45 -2.63 -15.65
N ALA A 66 6.66 -3.50 -16.29
CA ALA A 66 5.21 -3.56 -16.05
C ALA A 66 4.90 -4.03 -14.61
N GLU A 67 5.60 -5.06 -14.12
CA GLU A 67 5.52 -5.52 -12.74
C GLU A 67 5.93 -4.41 -11.76
N ARG A 68 7.05 -3.74 -12.04
CA ARG A 68 7.52 -2.61 -11.22
C ARG A 68 6.54 -1.44 -11.23
N ALA A 69 5.96 -1.11 -12.37
CA ALA A 69 4.97 -0.04 -12.49
C ALA A 69 3.71 -0.34 -11.67
N LYS A 70 3.21 -1.58 -11.72
CA LYS A 70 2.08 -1.99 -10.88
C LYS A 70 2.40 -1.82 -9.40
N ALA A 71 3.55 -2.30 -8.94
CA ALA A 71 3.96 -2.20 -7.55
C ALA A 71 4.06 -0.73 -7.08
N LEU A 72 4.61 0.16 -7.91
CA LEU A 72 4.69 1.59 -7.60
C LEU A 72 3.31 2.26 -7.57
N LEU A 73 2.40 1.89 -8.46
CA LEU A 73 1.04 2.41 -8.50
C LEU A 73 0.21 1.92 -7.30
N GLU A 74 0.41 0.68 -6.87
CA GLU A 74 -0.17 0.12 -5.63
C GLU A 74 0.32 0.91 -4.41
N GLN A 75 1.64 1.09 -4.28
CA GLN A 75 2.24 1.86 -3.20
C GLN A 75 1.74 3.31 -3.18
N ALA A 76 1.71 3.98 -4.34
CA ALA A 76 1.19 5.35 -4.45
C ALA A 76 -0.29 5.44 -4.05
N SER A 77 -1.09 4.45 -4.43
CA SER A 77 -2.51 4.39 -4.05
C SER A 77 -2.69 4.25 -2.54
N GLU A 78 -1.84 3.45 -1.89
CA GLU A 78 -1.86 3.30 -0.42
C GLU A 78 -1.42 4.59 0.29
N GLU A 79 -0.36 5.25 -0.16
CA GLU A 79 0.09 6.53 0.38
C GLU A 79 -0.98 7.62 0.24
N LEU A 80 -1.67 7.69 -0.90
CA LEU A 80 -2.78 8.63 -1.13
C LEU A 80 -3.95 8.37 -0.17
N ARG A 81 -4.23 7.09 0.12
CA ARG A 81 -5.23 6.68 1.12
C ARG A 81 -4.80 7.11 2.53
N GLN A 82 -3.53 6.94 2.88
CA GLN A 82 -2.99 7.38 4.17
C GLN A 82 -2.99 8.91 4.31
N ALA A 83 -2.57 9.64 3.28
CA ALA A 83 -2.60 11.10 3.26
C ALA A 83 -4.02 11.66 3.44
N ALA A 84 -5.01 11.02 2.82
CA ALA A 84 -6.41 11.35 3.02
C ALA A 84 -6.89 11.12 4.47
N ARG A 85 -6.35 10.11 5.16
CA ARG A 85 -6.64 9.79 6.57
C ARG A 85 -5.91 10.69 7.55
N ALA A 86 -4.66 11.07 7.28
CA ALA A 86 -3.85 11.92 8.15
C ALA A 86 -4.54 13.26 8.47
N GLY A 87 -5.30 13.80 7.51
CA GLY A 87 -6.09 15.01 7.73
C GLY A 87 -7.27 14.88 8.70
N LYS A 88 -7.77 13.65 8.97
CA LYS A 88 -8.87 13.41 9.93
C LYS A 88 -8.38 13.31 11.38
N ASN A 89 -7.12 12.92 11.61
CA ASN A 89 -6.54 12.73 12.94
C ASN A 89 -5.77 13.96 13.46
N ALA A 90 -5.73 15.06 12.69
CA ALA A 90 -5.01 16.29 13.04
C ALA A 90 -5.88 17.33 13.80
N ARG A 91 -6.95 16.89 14.47
CA ARG A 91 -7.79 17.73 15.34
C ARG A 91 -7.95 17.10 16.71
#